data_AF-A0A1V6T1Y9-F1
#
_entry.id   AF-A0A1V6T1Y9-F1
#
_cell.length_a   1.000
_cell.length_b   1.000
_cell.length_c   1.000
_cell.angle_alpha   90.00
_cell.angle_beta   90.00
_cell.angle_gamma   90.00
#
_symmetry.space_group_name_H-M   'P 1'
#
loop_
_entity.id
_entity.type
_entity.pdbx_description
1 polymer ?
#
loop_
_entity_poly.entity_id
_entity_poly.type
_entity_poly.pdbx_seq_one_letter_code
_entity_poly.pdbx_strand_id
1 'polypeptide(L)'
;MPISEFLDPQLRGHPNPHPLSGYAHAPIPNRNPDWKPDLIQVVSESTLNAPEGSPVPFTTQNVTDTLQCRRPRYPMVKVNRINSRVCDIVVHRQIMCGICFETMAEYRNHLSAVHPGATISTGDDDALPEHWKNGTRALRKWVLSGGWRKADYDSEPFRGPVHSLLGEYCDFLEAHAQARQQIIRLAVRISLPSTFGLLVSKLADQKQSLPS
;
A
#
# COMPACT_ATOMS: atom_id res chain seq x y z
N MET A 1 3.24 -16.93 1.16
CA MET A 1 1.79 -16.63 1.15
C MET A 1 1.11 -17.49 0.10
N PRO A 2 -0.04 -18.12 0.37
CA PRO A 2 -0.84 -18.82 -0.64
C PRO A 2 -1.73 -17.85 -1.44
N ILE A 3 -1.96 -18.14 -2.73
CA ILE A 3 -2.82 -17.30 -3.59
C ILE A 3 -4.28 -17.26 -3.10
N SER A 4 -4.73 -18.28 -2.36
CA SER A 4 -6.06 -18.35 -1.74
C SER A 4 -6.36 -17.16 -0.84
N GLU A 5 -5.34 -16.54 -0.23
CA GLU A 5 -5.49 -15.35 0.61
C GLU A 5 -5.90 -14.10 -0.18
N PHE A 6 -5.67 -14.05 -1.50
CA PHE A 6 -6.17 -13.00 -2.39
C PHE A 6 -7.50 -13.37 -3.05
N LEU A 7 -7.90 -14.64 -2.97
CA LEU A 7 -9.15 -15.15 -3.52
C LEU A 7 -10.28 -15.23 -2.49
N ASP A 8 -10.01 -14.89 -1.22
CA ASP A 8 -11.01 -14.81 -0.16
C ASP A 8 -12.18 -13.90 -0.61
N PRO A 9 -13.41 -14.41 -0.75
CA PRO A 9 -14.56 -13.60 -1.15
C PRO A 9 -14.83 -12.43 -0.19
N GLN A 10 -14.47 -12.56 1.09
CA GLN A 10 -14.62 -11.50 2.08
C GLN A 10 -13.69 -10.31 1.81
N LEU A 11 -12.60 -10.54 1.07
CA LEU A 11 -11.61 -9.51 0.77
C LEU A 11 -12.21 -8.35 -0.05
N ARG A 12 -13.11 -8.63 -0.98
CA ARG A 12 -13.70 -7.59 -1.86
C ARG A 12 -14.52 -6.57 -1.09
N GLY A 13 -15.24 -7.03 -0.07
CA GLY A 13 -16.08 -6.21 0.81
C GLY A 13 -15.31 -5.54 1.95
N HIS A 14 -14.03 -5.87 2.16
CA HIS A 14 -13.31 -5.40 3.34
C HIS A 14 -13.22 -3.88 3.38
N PRO A 15 -13.63 -3.22 4.48
CA PRO A 15 -13.69 -1.77 4.55
C PRO A 15 -12.31 -1.14 4.76
N ASN A 16 -12.16 0.08 4.24
CA ASN A 16 -11.06 0.99 4.57
C ASN A 16 -11.64 2.42 4.59
N PRO A 17 -11.64 3.14 5.72
CA PRO A 17 -11.10 2.74 7.01
C PRO A 17 -11.89 1.60 7.66
N HIS A 18 -11.21 0.78 8.47
CA HIS A 18 -11.89 -0.18 9.32
C HIS A 18 -12.37 0.52 10.61
N PRO A 19 -13.60 0.27 11.11
CA PRO A 19 -14.14 0.97 12.28
C PRO A 19 -13.28 0.87 13.55
N LEU A 20 -12.58 -0.25 13.74
CA LEU A 20 -11.75 -0.49 14.92
C LEU A 20 -10.29 -0.04 14.74
N SER A 21 -9.71 -0.33 13.57
CA SER A 21 -8.26 -0.21 13.36
C SER A 21 -7.88 0.97 12.46
N GLY A 22 -8.84 1.68 11.89
CA GLY A 22 -8.60 2.87 11.08
C GLY A 22 -8.15 2.58 9.65
N TYR A 23 -7.46 3.55 9.05
CA TYR A 23 -6.97 3.50 7.67
C TYR A 23 -5.71 2.62 7.55
N ALA A 24 -5.75 1.61 6.69
CA ALA A 24 -4.55 0.85 6.31
C ALA A 24 -3.90 1.39 5.03
N HIS A 25 -4.65 2.13 4.22
CA HIS A 25 -4.19 2.73 2.97
C HIS A 25 -5.04 3.94 2.58
N ALA A 26 -4.63 4.57 1.49
CA ALA A 26 -5.25 5.70 0.80
C ALA A 26 -6.74 5.59 0.46
N PRO A 27 -7.42 6.74 0.28
CA PRO A 27 -6.96 8.10 0.64
C PRO A 27 -7.23 8.41 2.12
N ILE A 28 -6.23 8.98 2.81
CA ILE A 28 -6.36 9.38 4.23
C ILE A 28 -6.58 10.90 4.31
N PRO A 29 -7.73 11.37 4.82
CA PRO A 29 -8.06 12.79 4.78
C PRO A 29 -7.23 13.60 5.79
N ASN A 30 -6.71 14.75 5.36
CA ASN A 30 -6.19 15.78 6.26
C ASN A 30 -7.20 16.93 6.40
N ARG A 31 -8.03 16.87 7.46
CA ARG A 31 -9.04 17.91 7.72
C ARG A 31 -8.49 19.13 8.44
N ASN A 32 -7.25 19.06 8.94
CA ASN A 32 -6.63 20.13 9.71
C ASN A 32 -5.23 20.45 9.17
N PRO A 33 -5.09 20.85 7.90
CA PRO A 33 -3.79 21.06 7.27
C PRO A 33 -2.93 22.12 7.98
N ASP A 34 -3.58 23.12 8.58
CA ASP A 34 -2.91 24.22 9.27
C ASP A 34 -2.70 23.97 10.78
N TRP A 35 -3.23 22.87 11.31
CA TRP A 35 -3.06 22.56 12.73
C TRP A 35 -1.65 22.02 12.97
N LYS A 36 -0.95 22.61 13.93
CA LYS A 36 0.39 22.21 14.36
C LYS A 36 0.43 22.07 15.87
N PRO A 37 1.31 21.23 16.43
CA PRO A 37 1.58 21.22 17.87
C PRO A 37 2.15 22.58 18.27
N ASP A 38 1.93 22.98 19.52
CA ASP A 38 2.72 24.08 20.06
C ASP A 38 4.17 23.61 20.17
N LEU A 39 5.14 24.49 19.88
CA LEU A 39 6.55 24.23 20.15
C LEU A 39 6.70 24.15 21.67
N ILE A 40 6.45 22.97 22.25
CA ILE A 40 6.83 22.71 23.63
C ILE A 40 8.35 22.68 23.61
N GLN A 41 8.98 23.64 24.30
CA GLN A 41 10.42 23.72 24.54
C GLN A 41 10.91 22.51 25.35
N VAL A 42 10.77 21.29 24.83
CA VAL A 42 11.55 20.16 25.34
C VAL A 42 12.80 20.13 24.49
N VAL A 43 13.76 20.95 24.89
CA VAL A 43 15.13 20.85 24.41
C VAL A 43 15.62 19.48 24.87
N SER A 44 15.52 18.46 24.01
CA SER A 44 16.29 17.24 24.24
C SER A 44 17.77 17.59 24.12
N GLU A 45 18.66 16.89 24.83
CA GLU A 45 20.12 17.15 24.75
C GLU A 45 20.65 17.10 23.30
N SER A 46 19.94 16.42 22.40
CA SER A 46 20.21 16.40 20.95
C SER A 46 19.94 17.73 20.23
N THR A 47 19.08 18.61 20.76
CA THR A 47 18.81 19.95 20.21
C THR A 47 19.86 20.99 20.58
N LEU A 48 20.70 20.73 21.61
CA LEU A 48 21.81 21.63 21.98
C LEU A 48 22.91 21.69 20.91
N ASN A 49 22.96 20.70 20.01
CA ASN A 49 23.95 20.61 18.93
C ASN A 49 23.35 20.91 17.54
N ALA A 50 22.06 21.30 17.46
CA ALA A 50 21.46 21.64 16.18
C ALA A 50 21.90 23.05 15.75
N PRO A 51 22.21 23.28 14.45
CA PRO A 51 22.49 24.61 13.95
C PRO A 51 21.34 25.56 14.28
N GLU A 52 21.66 26.74 14.79
CA GLU A 52 20.70 27.79 15.13
C GLU A 52 19.76 28.05 13.94
N GLY A 53 18.45 27.94 14.16
CA GLY A 53 17.42 28.06 13.11
C GLY A 53 16.96 26.75 12.46
N SER A 54 17.51 25.61 12.87
CA SER A 54 17.00 24.30 12.42
C SER A 54 15.60 24.04 12.99
N PRO A 55 14.57 23.75 12.16
CA PRO A 55 13.25 23.43 12.68
C PRO A 55 13.32 22.17 13.53
N VAL A 56 12.92 22.25 14.81
CA VAL A 56 12.80 21.07 15.66
C VAL A 56 11.60 20.26 15.15
N PRO A 57 11.79 19.01 14.67
CA PRO A 57 10.67 18.20 14.21
C PRO A 57 9.75 17.85 15.38
N PHE A 58 8.45 17.99 15.18
CA PHE A 58 7.47 17.59 16.19
C PHE A 58 7.53 16.09 16.41
N THR A 59 7.67 15.67 17.66
CA THR A 59 7.53 14.27 18.04
C THR A 59 6.06 13.90 18.21
N THR A 60 5.77 12.60 18.17
CA THR A 60 4.45 12.05 18.54
C THR A 60 4.00 12.52 19.92
N GLN A 61 4.95 12.68 20.86
CA GLN A 61 4.65 13.17 22.20
C GLN A 61 4.21 14.64 22.18
N ASN A 62 4.89 15.50 21.42
CA ASN A 62 4.48 16.92 21.30
C ASN A 62 3.06 17.07 20.74
N VAL A 63 2.70 16.25 19.76
CA VAL A 63 1.34 16.18 19.23
C VAL A 63 0.36 15.78 20.34
N THR A 64 0.68 14.72 21.08
CA THR A 64 -0.17 14.16 22.14
C THR A 64 -0.40 15.16 23.28
N ASP A 65 0.66 15.82 23.74
CA ASP A 65 0.58 16.84 24.79
C ASP A 65 -0.23 18.06 24.32
N THR A 66 0.00 18.52 23.09
CA THR A 66 -0.78 19.64 22.55
C THR A 66 -2.26 19.29 22.45
N LEU A 67 -2.61 18.04 22.10
CA LEU A 67 -4.01 17.61 22.01
C LEU A 67 -4.76 17.64 23.35
N GLN A 68 -4.05 17.61 24.47
CA GLN A 68 -4.65 17.77 25.81
C GLN A 68 -5.13 19.21 26.05
N CYS A 69 -4.39 20.20 25.52
CA CYS A 69 -4.64 21.62 25.74
C CYS A 69 -5.41 22.28 24.58
N ARG A 70 -5.13 21.87 23.34
CA ARG A 70 -5.67 22.45 22.10
C ARG A 70 -6.01 21.37 21.09
N ARG A 71 -7.31 21.07 20.98
CA ARG A 71 -7.82 20.15 19.96
C ARG A 71 -7.91 20.83 18.59
N PRO A 72 -7.65 20.10 17.49
CA PRO A 72 -7.94 20.58 16.15
C PRO A 72 -9.43 20.82 15.93
N ARG A 73 -9.76 21.64 14.93
CA ARG A 73 -11.15 22.00 14.59
C ARG A 73 -11.97 20.78 14.17
N TYR A 74 -11.35 19.86 13.43
CA TYR A 74 -12.00 18.63 12.96
C TYR A 74 -11.34 17.40 13.59
N PRO A 75 -12.11 16.31 13.80
CA PRO A 75 -11.55 15.06 14.27
C PRO A 75 -10.44 14.56 13.35
N MET A 76 -9.31 14.21 13.97
CA MET A 76 -8.21 13.51 13.33
C MET A 76 -8.58 12.05 13.08
N VAL A 77 -7.88 11.38 12.16
CA VAL A 77 -8.19 9.99 11.80
C VAL A 77 -7.20 9.00 12.39
N LYS A 78 -7.70 7.78 12.64
CA LYS A 78 -6.88 6.65 13.07
C LYS A 78 -6.18 6.02 11.87
N VAL A 79 -4.87 5.79 11.98
CA VAL A 79 -4.10 5.01 11.00
C VAL A 79 -3.78 3.65 11.63
N ASN A 80 -4.04 2.59 10.87
CA ASN A 80 -3.72 1.23 11.27
C ASN A 80 -2.20 1.07 11.32
N ARG A 81 -1.67 0.47 12.39
CA ARG A 81 -0.26 0.06 12.48
C ARG A 81 0.19 -0.81 11.30
N ILE A 82 -0.72 -1.63 10.77
CA ILE A 82 -0.49 -2.43 9.56
C ILE A 82 -1.03 -1.65 8.36
N ASN A 83 -0.13 -0.91 7.72
CA ASN A 83 -0.42 -0.02 6.59
C ASN A 83 0.62 -0.18 5.46
N SER A 84 0.42 0.57 4.37
CA SER A 84 1.26 0.56 3.17
C SER A 84 2.70 1.04 3.40
N ARG A 85 2.94 1.79 4.48
CA ARG A 85 4.14 2.60 4.75
C ARG A 85 4.44 3.63 3.64
N VAL A 86 3.42 3.97 2.87
CA VAL A 86 3.37 5.12 1.98
C VAL A 86 2.56 6.21 2.69
N CYS A 87 2.99 7.45 2.61
CA CYS A 87 2.23 8.57 3.17
C CYS A 87 0.97 8.84 2.33
N ASP A 88 -0.10 8.16 2.69
CA ASP A 88 -1.40 8.24 2.03
C ASP A 88 -2.24 9.46 2.47
N ILE A 89 -1.62 10.47 3.11
CA ILE A 89 -2.29 11.70 3.56
C ILE A 89 -2.56 12.60 2.36
N VAL A 90 -3.81 13.01 2.19
CA VAL A 90 -4.22 14.00 1.20
C VAL A 90 -3.61 15.37 1.55
N VAL A 91 -2.80 15.92 0.64
CA VAL A 91 -2.13 17.23 0.78
C VAL A 91 -2.83 18.33 -0.01
N HIS A 92 -3.43 17.98 -1.16
CA HIS A 92 -4.18 18.93 -1.98
C HIS A 92 -5.26 18.24 -2.80
N ARG A 93 -6.53 18.62 -2.60
CA ARG A 93 -7.70 18.01 -3.25
C ARG A 93 -7.77 16.49 -3.04
N GLN A 94 -7.24 15.71 -3.97
CA GLN A 94 -7.15 14.24 -3.93
C GLN A 94 -5.72 13.72 -4.06
N ILE A 95 -4.75 14.63 -4.23
CA ILE A 95 -3.33 14.30 -4.32
C ILE A 95 -2.82 14.01 -2.91
N MET A 96 -2.14 12.89 -2.77
CA MET A 96 -1.56 12.41 -1.51
C MET A 96 -0.05 12.60 -1.47
N CYS A 97 0.52 12.64 -0.27
CA CYS A 97 1.94 12.90 -0.08
C CYS A 97 2.85 11.88 -0.81
N GLY A 98 2.64 10.59 -0.61
CA GLY A 98 3.30 9.52 -1.34
C GLY A 98 4.73 9.14 -0.90
N ILE A 99 5.29 9.82 0.11
CA ILE A 99 6.62 9.47 0.64
C ILE A 99 6.62 8.05 1.23
N CYS A 100 7.65 7.27 0.89
CA CYS A 100 7.85 5.88 1.32
C CYS A 100 8.77 5.80 2.55
N PHE A 101 8.50 4.85 3.46
CA PHE A 101 9.30 4.64 4.67
C PHE A 101 9.69 3.18 4.88
N GLU A 102 10.94 2.97 5.28
CA GLU A 102 11.47 1.63 5.57
C GLU A 102 11.01 1.11 6.92
N THR A 103 10.78 2.01 7.87
CA THR A 103 10.33 1.68 9.22
C THR A 103 9.04 2.40 9.61
N MET A 104 8.29 1.79 10.53
CA MET A 104 7.11 2.42 11.12
C MET A 104 7.46 3.64 11.99
N ALA A 105 8.68 3.71 12.51
CA ALA A 105 9.14 4.85 13.30
C ALA A 105 9.29 6.09 12.41
N GLU A 106 9.96 5.97 11.27
CA GLU A 106 10.11 7.06 10.29
C GLU A 106 8.75 7.52 9.75
N TYR A 107 7.87 6.57 9.42
CA TYR A 107 6.51 6.88 8.98
C TYR A 107 5.74 7.72 10.01
N ARG A 108 5.76 7.33 11.29
CA ARG A 108 5.08 8.07 12.38
C ARG A 108 5.71 9.44 12.63
N ASN A 109 7.04 9.54 12.55
CA ASN A 109 7.74 10.81 12.68
C ASN A 109 7.35 11.76 11.55
N HIS A 110 7.27 11.26 10.31
CA HIS A 110 6.80 12.04 9.19
C HIS A 110 5.35 12.50 9.37
N LEU A 111 4.44 11.61 9.77
CA LEU A 111 3.05 12.00 10.06
C LEU A 111 2.97 13.10 11.13
N SER A 112 3.75 12.98 12.20
CA SER A 112 3.76 13.96 13.30
C SER A 112 4.38 15.30 12.88
N ALA A 113 5.43 15.29 12.07
CA ALA A 113 6.15 16.50 11.67
C ALA A 113 5.49 17.23 10.49
N VAL A 114 5.00 16.48 9.50
CA VAL A 114 4.50 17.02 8.22
C VAL A 114 2.97 17.08 8.17
N HIS A 115 2.29 16.15 8.84
CA HIS A 115 0.83 16.06 8.87
C HIS A 115 0.23 16.03 10.29
N PRO A 116 0.68 16.90 11.22
CA PRO A 116 0.33 16.80 12.64
C PRO A 116 -1.16 16.86 12.94
N GLY A 117 -1.95 17.53 12.09
CA GLY A 117 -3.41 17.66 12.23
C GLY A 117 -4.23 16.55 11.57
N ALA A 118 -3.58 15.62 10.84
CA ALA A 118 -4.27 14.59 10.07
C ALA A 118 -4.60 13.35 10.93
N THR A 119 -3.61 12.83 11.65
CA THR A 119 -3.68 11.48 12.24
C THR A 119 -3.42 11.48 13.73
N ILE A 120 -4.22 10.73 14.50
CA ILE A 120 -3.89 10.44 15.89
C ILE A 120 -2.94 9.27 15.97
N SER A 121 -1.92 9.38 16.82
CA SER A 121 -1.11 8.23 17.16
C SER A 121 -1.93 7.29 18.01
N THR A 122 -2.00 6.05 17.57
CA THR A 122 -2.63 4.96 18.29
C THR A 122 -1.61 4.38 19.25
N GLY A 123 -1.98 4.24 20.52
CA GLY A 123 -1.14 3.61 21.55
C GLY A 123 -0.97 2.11 21.32
N ASP A 124 -0.60 1.39 22.38
CA ASP A 124 -0.32 -0.06 22.33
C ASP A 124 -1.54 -0.94 21.99
N ASP A 125 -2.76 -0.39 22.02
CA ASP A 125 -4.00 -1.04 21.56
C ASP A 125 -3.95 -1.53 20.10
N ASP A 126 -2.95 -1.09 19.34
CA ASP A 126 -2.71 -1.48 17.96
C ASP A 126 -1.93 -2.80 17.77
N ALA A 127 -1.52 -3.46 18.86
CA ALA A 127 -0.89 -4.79 18.83
C ALA A 127 -1.91 -5.94 18.78
N LEU A 128 -3.22 -5.66 18.77
CA LEU A 128 -4.24 -6.69 18.74
C LEU A 128 -4.20 -7.50 17.43
N PRO A 129 -4.33 -8.85 17.49
CA PRO A 129 -4.35 -9.69 16.29
C PRO A 129 -5.39 -9.26 15.23
N GLU A 130 -6.49 -8.67 15.69
CA GLU A 130 -7.55 -8.15 14.82
C GLU A 130 -7.08 -6.95 13.97
N HIS A 131 -6.20 -6.08 14.49
CA HIS A 131 -5.65 -4.96 13.72
C HIS A 131 -4.74 -5.46 12.59
N TRP A 132 -3.94 -6.49 12.89
CA TRP A 132 -3.12 -7.17 11.90
C TRP A 132 -3.95 -7.75 10.77
N LYS A 133 -4.98 -8.52 11.13
CA LYS A 133 -5.94 -9.11 10.18
C LYS A 133 -6.60 -8.04 9.31
N ASN A 134 -7.09 -6.96 9.93
CA ASN A 134 -7.79 -5.89 9.22
C ASN A 134 -6.89 -5.09 8.30
N GLY A 135 -5.67 -4.75 8.73
CA GLY A 135 -4.70 -4.03 7.90
C GLY A 135 -4.23 -4.88 6.72
N THR A 136 -3.91 -6.14 6.98
CA THR A 136 -3.52 -7.12 5.96
C THR A 136 -4.60 -7.30 4.89
N ARG A 137 -5.87 -7.48 5.29
CA ARG A 137 -7.00 -7.61 4.36
C ARG A 137 -7.22 -6.34 3.54
N ALA A 138 -7.17 -5.17 4.18
CA ALA A 138 -7.31 -3.90 3.48
C ALA A 138 -6.19 -3.73 2.43
N LEU A 139 -4.93 -3.99 2.79
CA LEU A 139 -3.79 -3.90 1.86
C LEU A 139 -3.87 -4.89 0.71
N ARG A 140 -4.24 -6.15 0.97
CA ARG A 140 -4.43 -7.14 -0.11
C ARG A 140 -5.51 -6.71 -1.08
N LYS A 141 -6.64 -6.18 -0.59
CA LYS A 141 -7.70 -5.60 -1.44
C LYS A 141 -7.16 -4.42 -2.26
N TRP A 142 -6.39 -3.54 -1.63
CA TRP A 142 -5.79 -2.37 -2.29
C TRP A 142 -4.85 -2.75 -3.43
N VAL A 143 -3.98 -3.74 -3.19
CA VAL A 143 -3.09 -4.29 -4.21
C VAL A 143 -3.87 -5.00 -5.31
N LEU A 144 -4.80 -5.89 -4.95
CA LEU A 144 -5.56 -6.71 -5.91
C LEU A 144 -6.42 -5.85 -6.86
N SER A 145 -6.97 -4.74 -6.36
CA SER A 145 -7.76 -3.79 -7.17
C SER A 145 -6.89 -2.85 -8.04
N GLY A 146 -5.57 -2.87 -7.83
CA GLY A 146 -4.63 -1.91 -8.38
C GLY A 146 -4.85 -0.49 -7.83
N GLY A 147 -5.51 -0.35 -6.68
CA GLY A 147 -5.86 0.95 -6.11
C GLY A 147 -4.63 1.83 -5.87
N TRP A 148 -3.55 1.25 -5.35
CA TRP A 148 -2.31 1.97 -5.10
C TRP A 148 -1.62 2.51 -6.37
N ARG A 149 -1.85 1.88 -7.53
CA ARG A 149 -1.33 2.36 -8.84
C ARG A 149 -2.20 3.45 -9.47
N LYS A 150 -3.46 3.53 -9.05
CA LYS A 150 -4.45 4.50 -9.54
C LYS A 150 -4.60 5.70 -8.61
N ALA A 151 -3.89 5.69 -7.49
CA ALA A 151 -3.88 6.75 -6.52
C ALA A 151 -2.99 7.89 -7.02
N ASP A 152 -3.46 9.13 -6.84
CA ASP A 152 -2.70 10.32 -7.19
C ASP A 152 -1.74 10.67 -6.05
N TYR A 153 -0.45 10.49 -6.29
CA TYR A 153 0.61 10.84 -5.36
C TYR A 153 1.42 12.03 -5.87
N ASP A 154 1.73 12.97 -4.99
CA ASP A 154 2.65 14.07 -5.25
C ASP A 154 4.09 13.52 -5.40
N SER A 155 4.49 12.65 -4.48
CA SER A 155 5.69 11.83 -4.59
C SER A 155 5.32 10.40 -4.96
N GLU A 156 5.42 10.05 -6.26
CA GLU A 156 5.05 8.71 -6.74
C GLU A 156 5.83 7.60 -5.99
N PRO A 157 5.15 6.65 -5.32
CA PRO A 157 5.81 5.65 -4.49
C PRO A 157 6.55 4.58 -5.31
N PHE A 158 6.47 4.60 -6.65
CA PHE A 158 7.06 3.64 -7.59
C PHE A 158 6.74 2.17 -7.25
N ARG A 159 7.61 1.48 -6.50
CA ARG A 159 7.39 0.08 -6.07
C ARG A 159 6.85 -0.02 -4.63
N GLY A 160 6.73 1.10 -3.94
CA GLY A 160 6.52 1.17 -2.51
C GLY A 160 7.81 0.90 -1.72
N PRO A 161 7.75 0.96 -0.38
CA PRO A 161 8.92 0.74 0.46
C PRO A 161 9.40 -0.70 0.43
N VAL A 162 10.72 -0.90 0.42
CA VAL A 162 11.34 -2.23 0.47
C VAL A 162 10.95 -2.93 1.77
N HIS A 163 10.64 -4.23 1.71
CA HIS A 163 10.16 -5.03 2.85
C HIS A 163 8.83 -4.53 3.46
N SER A 164 8.00 -3.83 2.69
CA SER A 164 6.63 -3.49 3.10
C SER A 164 5.67 -4.59 2.67
N LEU A 165 4.54 -4.73 3.38
CA LEU A 165 3.46 -5.60 2.93
C LEU A 165 2.94 -5.19 1.54
N LEU A 166 2.95 -3.90 1.20
CA LEU A 166 2.60 -3.43 -0.13
C LEU A 166 3.54 -4.05 -1.19
N GLY A 167 4.85 -3.92 -0.99
CA GLY A 167 5.87 -4.51 -1.88
C GLY A 167 5.76 -6.03 -1.95
N GLU A 168 5.70 -6.71 -0.80
CA GLU A 168 5.58 -8.18 -0.72
C GLU A 168 4.35 -8.71 -1.47
N TYR A 169 3.20 -8.03 -1.36
CA TYR A 169 1.98 -8.45 -2.03
C TYR A 169 2.06 -8.22 -3.54
N CYS A 170 2.65 -7.09 -3.97
CA CYS A 170 2.89 -6.81 -5.38
C CYS A 170 3.83 -7.85 -6.00
N ASP A 171 4.98 -8.09 -5.37
CA ASP A 171 5.97 -9.07 -5.84
C ASP A 171 5.36 -10.48 -5.90
N PHE A 172 4.60 -10.86 -4.88
CA PHE A 172 3.92 -12.15 -4.85
C PHE A 172 2.92 -12.32 -6.01
N LEU A 173 2.07 -11.30 -6.26
CA LEU A 173 1.09 -11.35 -7.35
C LEU A 173 1.75 -11.29 -8.73
N GLU A 174 2.83 -10.52 -8.89
CA GLU A 174 3.61 -10.47 -10.12
C GLU A 174 4.24 -11.84 -10.43
N ALA A 175 4.91 -12.45 -9.45
CA ALA A 175 5.47 -13.79 -9.59
C ALA A 175 4.41 -14.83 -9.96
N HIS A 176 3.23 -14.75 -9.32
CA HIS A 176 2.11 -15.65 -9.63
C HIS A 176 1.57 -15.45 -11.05
N ALA A 177 1.46 -14.20 -11.52
CA ALA A 177 1.03 -13.88 -12.87
C ALA A 177 2.03 -14.38 -13.92
N GLN A 178 3.33 -14.17 -13.69
CA GLN A 178 4.40 -14.66 -14.57
C GLN A 178 4.39 -16.18 -14.68
N ALA A 179 4.29 -16.89 -13.55
CA ALA A 179 4.21 -18.36 -13.54
C ALA A 179 2.99 -18.88 -14.32
N ARG A 180 1.82 -18.26 -14.15
CA ARG A 180 0.62 -18.59 -14.93
C ARG A 180 0.81 -18.36 -16.42
N GLN A 181 1.42 -17.25 -16.82
CA GLN A 181 1.68 -16.95 -18.22
C GLN A 181 2.63 -17.98 -18.85
N GLN A 182 3.64 -18.44 -18.14
CA GLN A 182 4.55 -19.50 -18.60
C GLN A 182 3.81 -20.83 -18.80
N ILE A 183 2.95 -21.23 -17.86
CA ILE A 183 2.12 -22.44 -17.99
C ILE A 183 1.23 -22.38 -19.22
N ILE A 184 0.54 -21.24 -19.44
CA ILE A 184 -0.30 -21.05 -20.63
C ILE A 184 0.53 -21.16 -21.91
N ARG A 185 1.70 -20.52 -21.96
CA ARG A 185 2.61 -20.58 -23.13
C ARG A 185 3.06 -22.01 -23.41
N LEU A 186 3.38 -22.80 -22.39
CA LEU A 186 3.75 -24.21 -22.54
C LEU A 186 2.57 -25.07 -23.00
N ALA A 187 1.38 -24.86 -22.41
CA ALA A 187 0.17 -25.58 -22.79
C ALA A 187 -0.24 -25.31 -24.26
N VAL A 188 -0.10 -24.07 -24.73
CA VAL A 188 -0.33 -23.71 -26.15
C VAL A 188 0.70 -24.38 -27.05
N ARG A 189 1.98 -24.45 -26.66
CA ARG A 189 3.02 -25.16 -27.42
C ARG A 189 2.78 -26.67 -27.51
N ILE A 190 2.27 -27.29 -26.46
CA ILE A 190 1.96 -28.73 -26.42
C ILE A 190 0.66 -29.03 -27.19
N SER A 191 -0.31 -28.11 -27.18
CA SER A 191 -1.61 -28.27 -27.84
C SER A 191 -1.60 -27.95 -29.34
N LEU A 192 -0.46 -27.53 -29.90
CA LEU A 192 -0.26 -27.45 -31.36
C LEU A 192 0.32 -28.78 -31.84
N PRO A 193 -0.44 -29.65 -32.54
CA PRO A 193 0.13 -30.84 -33.12
C PRO A 193 1.05 -30.42 -34.27
N SER A 194 2.35 -30.64 -34.08
CA SER A 194 3.37 -30.68 -35.16
C SER A 194 3.00 -31.65 -36.30
N THR A 195 2.01 -32.51 -36.09
CA THR A 195 1.55 -33.54 -37.03
C THR A 195 0.47 -33.10 -38.02
N PHE A 196 -0.13 -31.90 -37.92
CA PHE A 196 -1.16 -31.48 -38.88
C PHE A 196 -0.61 -31.14 -40.28
N GLY A 197 0.70 -30.87 -40.40
CA GLY A 197 1.36 -30.62 -41.68
C GLY A 197 1.67 -31.88 -42.52
N LEU A 198 1.63 -33.07 -41.91
CA LEU A 198 2.03 -34.34 -42.58
C LEU A 198 0.85 -35.21 -43.03
N LEU A 199 -0.37 -34.97 -42.54
CA LEU A 199 -1.56 -35.70 -43.00
C LEU A 199 -2.22 -35.04 -44.23
N VAL A 200 -2.10 -33.71 -44.39
CA VAL A 200 -2.69 -32.98 -45.51
C VAL A 200 -1.88 -33.16 -46.80
N SER A 201 -0.55 -33.34 -46.72
CA SER A 201 0.27 -33.63 -47.92
C SER A 201 0.01 -35.04 -48.47
N LYS A 202 -0.16 -36.05 -47.61
CA LYS A 202 -0.46 -37.43 -48.07
C LYS A 202 -1.86 -37.62 -48.67
N LEU A 203 -2.83 -36.76 -48.33
CA LEU A 203 -4.18 -36.79 -48.92
C LEU A 203 -4.28 -35.99 -50.23
N ALA A 204 -3.35 -35.06 -50.49
CA ALA A 204 -3.27 -34.35 -51.76
C ALA A 204 -2.62 -35.21 -52.87
N ASP A 205 -1.64 -36.04 -52.53
CA ASP A 205 -0.95 -36.92 -53.49
C ASP A 205 -1.78 -38.13 -53.94
N GLN A 206 -2.79 -38.57 -53.15
CA GLN A 206 -3.65 -39.70 -53.52
C GLN A 206 -4.81 -39.35 -54.46
N LYS A 207 -5.10 -38.05 -54.70
CA LYS A 207 -6.18 -37.63 -55.60
C LYS A 207 -5.76 -37.44 -57.06
N GLN A 208 -4.47 -37.55 -57.39
CA GLN A 208 -3.96 -37.38 -58.75
C GLN A 208 -3.74 -38.70 -59.52
N SER A 209 -4.07 -39.87 -58.96
CA SER A 209 -3.79 -41.18 -59.57
C SER A 209 -5.03 -42.05 -59.83
N LEU A 210 -6.16 -41.47 -60.24
CA LEU A 210 -7.30 -42.24 -60.74
C LEU A 210 -7.41 -42.02 -62.27
N PRO A 211 -7.18 -43.05 -63.10
CA PRO A 211 -7.37 -42.94 -64.55
C PRO A 211 -8.87 -42.93 -64.88
N SER A 212 -9.22 -42.09 -65.86
CA SER A 212 -10.52 -41.98 -66.53
C SER A 212 -10.87 -43.20 -67.35
#